data_AF-A0A530BPB4-F1
#
_entry.id   AF-A0A530BPB4-F1
#
_cell.length_a   1.000
_cell.length_b   1.000
_cell.length_c   1.000
_cell.angle_alpha   90.00
_cell.angle_beta   90.00
_cell.angle_gamma   90.00
#
_symmetry.space_group_name_H-M   'P 1'
#
loop_
_entity.id
_entity.type
_entity.pdbx_description
1 polymer ?
#
loop_
_entity_poly.entity_id
_entity_poly.type
_entity_poly.pdbx_seq_one_letter_code
_entity_poly.pdbx_strand_id
1 'polypeptide(L)' 'QRVLGLRRLDEPNRPTALLFGSQKINLHEVGRTFEPKAKAPTPGSGDFCLVAAVPLSDIRASLDANGVAIEVGPV' A
#
# COMPACT_ATOMS: atom_id res chain seq x y z
N GLN A 1 -2.81 -9.36 7.00
CA GLN A 1 -2.11 -8.05 7.03
C GLN A 1 -0.62 -8.32 7.19
N ARG A 2 0.23 -7.57 6.49
CA ARG A 2 1.67 -7.50 6.78
C ARG A 2 2.18 -6.07 6.57
N VAL A 3 3.27 -5.75 7.27
CA VAL A 3 4.01 -4.47 7.26
C VAL A 3 3.19 -3.25 7.73
N LEU A 4 2.33 -2.69 6.87
CA LEU A 4 1.67 -1.40 7.13
C LEU A 4 0.29 -1.53 7.79
N GLY A 5 -0.16 -2.74 8.08
CA GLY A 5 -1.48 -2.93 8.69
C GLY A 5 -2.63 -2.46 7.77
N LEU A 6 -2.50 -2.61 6.44
CA LEU A 6 -3.60 -2.31 5.52
C LEU A 6 -4.55 -3.50 5.37
N ARG A 7 -5.86 -3.25 5.41
CA ARG A 7 -6.86 -4.31 5.32
C ARG A 7 -7.24 -4.57 3.86
N ARG A 8 -7.14 -5.83 3.42
CA ARG A 8 -7.56 -6.25 2.08
C ARG A 8 -9.10 -6.25 1.97
N LEU A 9 -9.61 -5.78 0.84
CA LEU A 9 -11.00 -5.85 0.44
C LEU A 9 -11.09 -6.44 -0.97
N ASP A 10 -11.88 -7.50 -1.12
CA ASP A 10 -12.21 -8.10 -2.41
C ASP A 10 -13.72 -7.98 -2.64
N GLU A 11 -14.12 -7.43 -3.78
CA GLU A 11 -15.52 -7.24 -4.16
C GLU A 11 -15.74 -7.77 -5.58
N PRO A 12 -16.89 -8.41 -5.87
CA PRO A 12 -17.21 -8.85 -7.22
C PRO A 12 -17.16 -7.67 -8.22
N ASN A 13 -16.55 -7.90 -9.38
CA ASN A 13 -16.44 -6.91 -10.47
C ASN A 13 -15.74 -5.59 -10.08
N ARG A 14 -14.92 -5.59 -9.03
CA ARG A 14 -14.08 -4.44 -8.64
C ARG A 14 -12.63 -4.88 -8.46
N PRO A 15 -11.66 -3.96 -8.61
CA PRO A 15 -10.30 -4.24 -8.21
C PRO A 15 -10.23 -4.54 -6.71
N THR A 16 -9.38 -5.50 -6.34
CA THR A 16 -8.97 -5.67 -4.94
C THR A 16 -8.45 -4.33 -4.40
N ALA A 17 -8.75 -4.00 -3.15
CA ALA A 17 -8.30 -2.77 -2.53
C ALA A 17 -7.58 -3.01 -1.19
N LEU A 18 -6.68 -2.10 -0.85
CA LEU A 18 -6.05 -1.99 0.46
C LEU A 18 -6.65 -0.78 1.19
N LEU A 19 -7.33 -1.03 2.30
CA LEU A 19 -8.04 -0.05 3.10
C LEU A 19 -7.18 0.47 4.25
N PHE A 20 -7.24 1.78 4.50
CA PHE A 20 -6.60 2.48 5.62
C PHE A 20 -7.39 3.73 6.00
N GLY A 21 -7.62 3.94 7.29
CA GLY A 21 -8.48 5.04 7.75
C GLY A 21 -9.82 5.04 7.00
N SER A 22 -10.15 6.17 6.37
CA SER A 22 -11.32 6.35 5.49
C SER A 22 -11.00 6.27 3.99
N GLN A 23 -9.78 5.86 3.63
CA GLN A 23 -9.25 5.84 2.27
C GLN A 23 -8.90 4.43 1.81
N LYS A 24 -8.57 4.29 0.52
CA LYS A 24 -8.11 3.04 -0.07
C LYS A 24 -7.14 3.23 -1.23
N ILE A 25 -6.31 2.22 -1.46
CA ILE A 25 -5.54 2.03 -2.70
C ILE A 25 -6.15 0.85 -3.45
N ASN A 26 -6.64 1.06 -4.68
CA ASN A 26 -7.06 -0.04 -5.55
C ASN A 26 -5.82 -0.68 -6.21
N LEU A 27 -5.82 -2.01 -6.30
CA LEU A 27 -4.76 -2.80 -6.93
C LEU A 27 -5.23 -3.30 -8.29
N HIS A 28 -4.46 -2.98 -9.32
CA HIS A 28 -4.66 -3.51 -10.66
C HIS A 28 -3.45 -4.42 -10.99
N GLU A 29 -3.72 -5.65 -11.39
CA GLU A 29 -2.68 -6.59 -11.80
C GLU A 29 -2.15 -6.22 -13.20
N VAL A 30 -0.85 -6.42 -13.43
CA VAL A 30 -0.24 -6.19 -14.74
C VAL A 30 -0.91 -7.10 -15.77
N GLY A 31 -1.43 -6.52 -16.85
CA GLY A 31 -2.18 -7.26 -17.88
C GLY A 31 -3.66 -7.52 -17.54
N ARG A 32 -4.10 -7.28 -16.30
CA ARG A 32 -5.50 -7.42 -15.88
C ARG A 32 -5.97 -6.19 -15.10
N THR A 33 -6.15 -5.11 -15.86
CA THR A 33 -6.53 -3.79 -15.34
C THR A 33 -8.01 -3.50 -15.59
N PHE A 34 -8.61 -2.67 -14.74
CA PHE A 34 -9.94 -2.08 -14.98
C PHE A 34 -9.81 -0.75 -15.73
N GLU A 35 -10.83 -0.39 -16.53
CA GLU A 35 -10.93 0.91 -17.21
C GLU A 35 -11.90 1.86 -16.49
N PRO A 36 -11.65 3.20 -16.54
CA PRO A 36 -10.47 3.84 -17.10
C PRO A 36 -9.24 3.66 -16.21
N LYS A 37 -8.05 3.66 -16.83
CA LYS A 37 -6.76 3.62 -16.12
C LYS A 37 -5.79 4.71 -16.60
N ALA A 38 -4.68 4.86 -15.89
CA ALA A 38 -3.59 5.72 -16.32
C ALA A 38 -3.11 5.35 -17.74
N LYS A 39 -2.67 6.33 -18.54
CA LYS A 39 -2.23 6.12 -19.93
C LYS A 39 -1.08 5.11 -20.05
N ALA A 40 -0.15 5.11 -19.09
CA ALA A 40 0.97 4.18 -18.99
C ALA A 40 1.05 3.66 -17.55
N PRO A 41 0.25 2.64 -17.18
CA PRO A 41 0.28 2.09 -15.84
C PRO A 41 1.57 1.29 -15.64
N THR A 42 2.39 1.72 -14.68
CA THR A 42 3.76 1.20 -14.50
C THR A 42 3.95 0.68 -13.08
N PRO A 43 4.23 -0.62 -12.88
CA PRO A 43 4.58 -1.15 -11.57
C PRO A 43 5.78 -0.42 -10.97
N GLY A 44 5.71 -0.09 -9.68
CA GLY A 44 6.78 0.62 -8.97
C GLY A 44 6.80 2.14 -9.18
N SER A 45 5.90 2.72 -9.97
CA SER A 45 5.85 4.19 -10.15
C SER A 45 5.07 4.93 -9.06
N GLY A 46 4.59 4.23 -8.03
CA GLY A 46 3.87 4.84 -6.92
C GLY A 46 4.84 5.32 -5.84
N ASP A 47 4.74 6.59 -5.47
CA ASP A 47 5.46 7.20 -4.37
C ASP A 47 4.43 7.82 -3.42
N PHE A 48 4.37 7.33 -2.18
CA PHE A 48 3.34 7.66 -1.21
C PHE A 48 3.95 8.03 0.13
N CYS A 49 3.56 9.18 0.66
CA CYS A 49 3.74 9.52 2.07
C CYS A 49 2.44 9.21 2.82
N LEU A 50 2.49 8.26 3.76
CA LEU A 50 1.34 7.86 4.58
C LEU A 50 1.55 8.38 6.01
N VAL A 51 0.59 9.15 6.51
CA VAL A 51 0.61 9.64 7.90
C VAL A 51 0.07 8.53 8.81
N ALA A 52 0.88 8.14 9.80
CA ALA A 52 0.50 7.16 10.80
C ALA A 52 0.03 7.84 12.10
N ALA A 53 -1.02 7.30 12.71
CA ALA A 53 -1.49 7.73 14.04
C ALA A 53 -0.69 7.08 15.19
N VAL A 54 0.23 6.16 14.87
CA VAL A 54 1.11 5.48 15.82
C VAL A 54 2.51 6.10 15.78
N PRO A 55 3.29 5.99 16.88
CA PRO A 55 4.69 6.43 16.89
C PRO A 55 5.54 5.79 15.79
N LEU A 56 6.55 6.53 15.32
CA LEU A 56 7.48 6.03 14.29
C LEU A 56 8.25 4.77 14.75
N SER A 57 8.48 4.60 16.06
CA SER A 57 9.07 3.40 16.66
C SER A 57 8.28 2.13 16.33
N ASP A 58 6.95 2.23 16.33
CA ASP A 58 6.05 1.10 16.13
C ASP A 58 6.04 0.69 14.65
N ILE A 59 6.14 1.68 13.76
CA ILE A 59 6.31 1.45 12.32
C ILE A 59 7.65 0.76 12.06
N ARG A 60 8.75 1.23 12.66
CA ARG A 60 10.06 0.60 12.54
C ARG A 60 10.04 -0.85 13.05
N ALA A 61 9.46 -1.10 14.21
CA ALA A 61 9.33 -2.45 14.75
C ALA A 61 8.53 -3.37 13.82
N SER A 62 7.45 -2.87 13.20
CA SER A 62 6.67 -3.64 12.22
C SER A 62 7.47 -3.94 10.94
N LEU A 63 8.24 -2.99 10.42
CA LEU A 63 9.13 -3.19 9.28
C LEU A 63 10.16 -4.28 9.59
N ASP A 64 10.87 -4.16 10.71
CA ASP A 64 11.89 -5.11 11.16
C ASP A 64 11.30 -6.51 11.36
N ALA A 65 10.15 -6.63 12.03
CA ALA A 65 9.47 -7.91 12.26
C ALA A 65 9.00 -8.59 10.96
N ASN A 66 8.85 -7.85 9.86
CA ASN A 66 8.50 -8.38 8.55
C ASN A 66 9.71 -8.49 7.61
N GLY A 67 10.93 -8.18 8.08
CA GLY A 67 12.15 -8.23 7.27
C GLY A 67 12.20 -7.18 6.17
N VAL A 68 11.54 -6.03 6.37
CA VAL A 68 11.54 -4.92 5.41
C VAL A 68 12.64 -3.95 5.78
N ALA A 69 13.64 -3.82 4.92
CA ALA A 69 14.74 -2.88 5.12
C ALA A 69 14.26 -1.42 4.98
N ILE A 70 14.73 -0.56 5.89
CA ILE A 70 14.55 0.89 5.77
C ILE A 70 15.63 1.42 4.82
N GLU A 71 15.21 2.03 3.71
CA GLU A 71 16.14 2.58 2.70
C GLU A 71 16.84 3.85 3.21
N VAL A 72 16.08 4.77 3.82
CA VAL A 72 16.58 6.02 4.42
C VAL A 72 15.74 6.37 5.65
N GLY A 73 16.36 6.85 6.72
CA GLY A 73 15.68 7.44 7.88
C GLY A 73 16.42 7.31 9.21
N PRO A 74 15.86 7.87 10.30
CA PRO A 74 14.64 8.70 10.31
C PRO A 74 14.88 10.06 9.63
N VAL A 75 13.89 10.54 8.89
CA VAL A 75 13.85 11.86 8.22
C VAL A 75 12.74 12.70 8.86
#